data_AF-A0A7S3GSP8-F1
#
_entry.id   AF-A0A7S3GSP8-F1
#
_cell.length_a   1.000
_cell.length_b   1.000
_cell.length_c   1.000
_cell.angle_alpha   90.00
_cell.angle_beta   90.00
_cell.angle_gamma   90.00
#
_symmetry.space_group_name_H-M   'P 1'
#
loop_
_entity.id
_entity.type
_entity.pdbx_description
1 polymer ?
#
loop_
_entity_poly.entity_id
_entity_poly.type
_entity_poly.pdbx_seq_one_letter_code
_entity_poly.pdbx_strand_id
1 'polypeptide(L)'
;AIIQPTGQDLALQCDLRFVALDHFALACDNALRANNEQLVVDAATNAWNICTPLIDLTDLRTRLFPIQRRIVDDLNACKGVDPLVRSAVDKLRQQFYLAMIEGFANVHDWDNALKTVLEAFNYVSKELQKPLWQW
;
A
#
# COMPACT_ATOMS: atom_id res chain seq x y z
N ALA A 1 -3.73 8.91 30.59
CA ALA A 1 -2.98 8.49 29.39
C ALA A 1 -1.70 9.33 29.33
N ILE A 2 -0.52 8.70 29.37
CA ILE A 2 0.78 9.38 29.51
C ILE A 2 1.30 9.97 28.18
N ILE A 3 0.62 9.70 27.06
CA ILE A 3 0.99 10.23 25.74
C ILE A 3 -0.05 11.27 25.34
N GLN A 4 0.31 12.56 25.39
CA GLN A 4 -0.45 13.64 24.79
C GLN A 4 -0.14 13.69 23.28
N PRO A 5 -1.09 13.38 22.37
CA PRO A 5 -0.84 13.37 20.93
C PRO A 5 -0.52 14.76 20.37
N THR A 6 -0.95 15.82 21.06
CA THR A 6 -0.81 17.21 20.67
C THR A 6 0.56 17.82 21.01
N GLY A 7 1.43 17.08 21.73
CA GLY A 7 2.76 17.53 22.12
C GLY A 7 3.91 16.87 21.38
N GLN A 8 3.64 15.91 20.49
CA GLN A 8 4.68 15.22 19.72
C GLN A 8 4.89 15.92 18.38
N ASP A 9 6.15 16.21 18.07
CA ASP A 9 6.59 16.76 16.78
C ASP A 9 6.06 15.90 15.62
N LEU A 10 5.33 16.54 14.69
CA LEU A 10 4.77 15.87 13.51
C LEU A 10 5.86 15.20 12.68
N ALA A 11 7.05 15.81 12.60
CA ALA A 11 8.19 15.23 11.90
C ALA A 11 8.61 13.89 12.54
N LEU A 12 8.73 13.86 13.87
CA LEU A 12 9.06 12.65 14.62
C LEU A 12 7.99 11.56 14.44
N GLN A 13 6.71 11.93 14.44
CA GLN A 13 5.64 10.95 14.17
C GLN A 13 5.75 10.38 12.75
N CYS A 14 6.04 11.21 11.75
CA CYS A 14 6.23 10.75 10.38
C CYS A 14 7.43 9.80 10.26
N ASP A 15 8.55 10.13 10.92
CA ASP A 15 9.72 9.25 10.92
C ASP A 15 9.44 7.90 11.59
N LEU A 16 8.73 7.89 12.72
CA LEU A 16 8.31 6.64 13.37
C LEU A 16 7.39 5.81 12.47
N ARG A 17 6.47 6.46 11.74
CA ARG A 17 5.62 5.77 10.76
C ARG A 17 6.45 5.17 9.63
N PHE A 18 7.43 5.88 9.10
CA PHE A 18 8.31 5.33 8.06
C PHE A 18 9.12 4.13 8.54
N VAL A 19 9.68 4.20 9.75
CA VAL A 19 10.39 3.06 10.35
C VAL A 19 9.46 1.86 10.50
N ALA A 20 8.23 2.08 10.99
CA ALA A 20 7.24 1.02 11.10
C ALA A 20 6.90 0.43 9.72
N LEU A 21 6.71 1.27 8.70
CA LEU A 21 6.44 0.82 7.35
C LEU A 21 7.57 -0.02 6.75
N ASP A 22 8.83 0.37 6.96
CA ASP A 22 9.98 -0.42 6.53
C ASP A 22 9.98 -1.82 7.20
N HIS A 23 9.61 -1.88 8.48
CA HIS A 23 9.47 -3.16 9.18
C HIS A 23 8.29 -3.99 8.66
N PHE A 24 7.16 -3.38 8.31
CA PHE A 24 6.06 -4.12 7.70
C PHE A 24 6.39 -4.61 6.28
N ALA A 25 7.09 -3.81 5.48
CA ALA A 25 7.60 -4.26 4.18
C ALA A 25 8.58 -5.43 4.33
N LEU A 26 9.45 -5.40 5.35
CA LEU A 26 10.32 -6.52 5.68
C LEU A 26 9.54 -7.75 6.18
N ALA A 27 8.45 -7.54 6.93
CA ALA A 27 7.58 -8.62 7.38
C ALA A 27 6.86 -9.30 6.21
N CYS A 28 6.39 -8.52 5.22
CA CYS A 28 5.81 -9.05 3.98
C CYS A 28 6.81 -9.95 3.24
N ASP A 29 8.04 -9.47 2.97
CA ASP A 29 9.07 -10.26 2.29
C ASP A 29 9.39 -11.57 3.05
N ASN A 30 9.59 -11.49 4.36
CA ASN A 30 9.89 -12.69 5.17
C ASN A 30 8.71 -13.67 5.22
N ALA A 31 7.47 -13.17 5.33
CA ALA A 31 6.28 -14.00 5.29
C ALA A 31 6.10 -14.69 3.93
N LEU A 32 6.37 -13.97 2.84
CA LEU A 32 6.34 -14.52 1.49
C LEU A 32 7.40 -15.63 1.33
N ARG A 33 8.63 -15.38 1.77
CA ARG A 33 9.72 -16.37 1.77
C ARG A 33 9.43 -17.60 2.65
N ALA A 34 8.66 -17.42 3.70
CA ALA A 34 8.17 -18.50 4.56
C ALA A 34 6.94 -19.23 3.98
N ASN A 35 6.46 -18.84 2.79
CA ASN A 35 5.21 -19.32 2.18
C ASN A 35 3.98 -19.16 3.08
N ASN A 36 3.96 -18.13 3.92
CA ASN A 36 2.82 -17.81 4.78
C ASN A 36 2.11 -16.56 4.28
N GLU A 37 1.25 -16.75 3.28
CA GLU A 37 0.53 -15.65 2.61
C GLU A 37 -0.42 -14.90 3.54
N GLN A 38 -0.97 -15.56 4.58
CA GLN A 38 -1.82 -14.88 5.57
C GLN A 38 -1.04 -13.80 6.31
N LEU A 39 0.22 -14.09 6.69
CA LEU A 39 1.08 -13.10 7.33
C LEU A 39 1.47 -11.95 6.39
N VAL A 40 1.58 -12.20 5.08
CA VAL A 40 1.77 -11.13 4.09
C VAL A 40 0.57 -10.20 4.09
N VAL A 41 -0.64 -10.74 4.07
CA VAL A 41 -1.89 -9.97 4.10
C VAL A 41 -2.02 -9.18 5.39
N ASP A 42 -1.74 -9.79 6.54
CA ASP A 42 -1.81 -9.13 7.84
C ASP A 42 -0.80 -7.98 7.94
N ALA A 43 0.45 -8.21 7.52
CA ALA A 43 1.50 -7.19 7.50
C ALA A 43 1.13 -6.03 6.56
N ALA A 44 0.67 -6.33 5.34
CA ALA A 44 0.26 -5.31 4.38
C ALA A 44 -0.96 -4.50 4.85
N THR A 45 -1.90 -5.13 5.55
CA THR A 45 -3.06 -4.45 6.15
C THR A 45 -2.63 -3.46 7.23
N ASN A 46 -1.71 -3.88 8.11
CA ASN A 46 -1.15 -2.99 9.12
C ASN A 46 -0.32 -1.86 8.50
N ALA A 47 0.44 -2.15 7.44
CA ALA A 47 1.17 -1.13 6.71
C ALA A 47 0.22 -0.10 6.08
N TRP A 48 -0.90 -0.53 5.48
CA TRP A 48 -1.89 0.38 4.91
C TRP A 48 -2.42 1.37 5.95
N ASN A 49 -2.77 0.89 7.15
CA ASN A 49 -3.24 1.76 8.24
C ASN A 49 -2.22 2.84 8.63
N ILE A 50 -0.92 2.55 8.49
CA ILE A 50 0.17 3.50 8.77
C ILE A 50 0.42 4.43 7.58
N CYS A 51 0.26 3.93 6.35
CA CYS A 51 0.38 4.71 5.12
C CYS A 51 -0.68 5.80 5.00
N THR A 52 -1.94 5.54 5.40
CA THR A 52 -3.06 6.47 5.21
C THR A 52 -2.76 7.92 5.60
N PRO A 53 -2.28 8.23 6.83
CA PRO A 53 -1.96 9.62 7.20
C PRO A 53 -0.75 10.22 6.46
N LEU A 54 0.08 9.41 5.81
CA LEU A 54 1.25 9.87 5.05
C LEU A 54 0.92 10.19 3.59
N ILE A 55 -0.14 9.60 3.02
CA ILE A 55 -0.55 9.81 1.62
C ILE A 55 -0.96 11.27 1.37
N ASP A 56 -1.56 11.90 2.38
CA ASP A 56 -2.00 13.29 2.33
C ASP A 56 -0.82 14.29 2.40
N LEU A 57 0.38 13.83 2.79
CA LEU A 57 1.57 14.66 2.95
C LEU A 57 2.42 14.62 1.70
N THR A 58 2.21 15.58 0.79
CA THR A 58 2.87 15.65 -0.53
C THR A 58 4.39 15.50 -0.47
N ASP A 59 5.04 16.14 0.49
CA ASP A 59 6.52 16.16 0.63
C ASP A 59 7.12 14.79 1.00
N LEU A 60 6.29 13.86 1.50
CA LEU A 60 6.72 12.54 1.97
C LEU A 60 6.50 11.43 0.93
N ARG A 61 5.83 11.74 -0.18
CA ARG A 61 5.39 10.74 -1.17
C ARG A 61 6.55 10.04 -1.88
N THR A 62 7.60 10.76 -2.23
CA THR A 62 8.80 10.19 -2.86
C THR A 62 9.48 9.15 -1.98
N ARG A 63 9.42 9.32 -0.65
CA ARG A 63 9.89 8.33 0.33
C ARG A 63 8.91 7.18 0.54
N LEU A 64 7.60 7.44 0.39
CA LEU A 64 6.54 6.45 0.58
C LEU A 64 6.42 5.46 -0.59
N PHE A 65 6.57 5.91 -1.84
CA PHE A 65 6.36 5.06 -3.02
C PHE A 65 7.20 3.79 -3.06
N PRO A 66 8.53 3.81 -2.78
CA PRO A 66 9.33 2.60 -2.82
C PRO A 66 8.86 1.55 -1.82
N ILE A 67 8.34 1.97 -0.66
CA ILE A 67 7.82 1.09 0.38
C ILE A 67 6.48 0.50 -0.06
N GLN A 68 5.56 1.35 -0.54
CA GLN A 68 4.26 0.89 -1.07
C GLN A 68 4.45 -0.11 -2.21
N ARG A 69 5.39 0.17 -3.12
CA ARG A 69 5.75 -0.71 -4.22
C ARG A 69 6.17 -2.09 -3.72
N ARG A 70 7.11 -2.18 -2.78
CA ARG A 70 7.56 -3.46 -2.21
C ARG A 70 6.41 -4.27 -1.60
N ILE A 71 5.54 -3.62 -0.83
CA ILE A 71 4.39 -4.28 -0.21
C ILE A 71 3.40 -4.79 -1.27
N VAL A 72 3.14 -4.01 -2.31
CA VAL A 72 2.28 -4.41 -3.43
C VAL A 72 2.87 -5.58 -4.20
N ASP A 73 4.17 -5.56 -4.47
CA ASP A 73 4.86 -6.65 -5.17
C ASP A 73 4.75 -7.97 -4.37
N ASP A 74 4.96 -7.91 -3.04
CA ASP A 74 4.79 -9.07 -2.16
C ASP A 74 3.34 -9.55 -2.12
N LEU A 75 2.36 -8.63 -2.03
CA LEU A 75 0.95 -8.97 -2.12
C LEU A 75 0.60 -9.62 -3.47
N ASN A 76 1.14 -9.12 -4.58
CA ASN A 76 0.91 -9.65 -5.93
C ASN A 76 1.50 -11.05 -6.10
N ALA A 77 2.55 -11.38 -5.36
CA ALA A 77 3.18 -12.70 -5.37
C ALA A 77 2.35 -13.78 -4.63
N CYS A 78 1.40 -13.40 -3.77
CA CYS A 78 0.49 -14.33 -3.09
C CYS A 78 -0.47 -15.01 -4.08
N LYS A 79 -0.37 -16.33 -4.22
CA LYS A 79 -1.14 -17.16 -5.17
C LYS A 79 -2.19 -18.05 -4.49
N GLY A 80 -1.99 -18.38 -3.23
CA GLY A 80 -2.79 -19.31 -2.42
C GLY A 80 -3.74 -18.65 -1.41
N VAL A 81 -3.98 -17.34 -1.51
CA VAL A 81 -4.88 -16.61 -0.60
C VAL A 81 -6.24 -17.30 -0.53
N ASP A 82 -6.71 -17.56 0.70
CA ASP A 82 -8.01 -18.15 0.99
C ASP A 82 -9.13 -17.40 0.22
N PRO A 83 -9.99 -18.09 -0.54
CA PRO A 83 -11.12 -17.48 -1.24
C PRO A 83 -11.99 -16.58 -0.35
N LEU A 84 -12.13 -16.89 0.94
CA LEU A 84 -12.91 -16.11 1.90
C LEU A 84 -12.32 -14.72 2.15
N VAL A 85 -10.99 -14.59 2.11
CA VAL A 85 -10.28 -13.34 2.36
C VAL A 85 -9.88 -12.65 1.05
N ARG A 86 -9.95 -13.35 -0.08
CA ARG A 86 -9.54 -12.87 -1.40
C ARG A 86 -10.13 -11.51 -1.77
N SER A 87 -11.42 -11.29 -1.51
CA SER A 87 -12.08 -10.01 -1.77
C SER A 87 -11.48 -8.86 -0.96
N ALA A 88 -11.10 -9.10 0.31
CA ALA A 88 -10.45 -8.09 1.14
C ALA A 88 -9.03 -7.79 0.65
N VAL A 89 -8.29 -8.82 0.23
CA VAL A 89 -6.94 -8.66 -0.36
C VAL A 89 -6.99 -7.88 -1.67
N ASP A 90 -7.95 -8.16 -2.55
CA ASP A 90 -8.09 -7.43 -3.81
C ASP A 90 -8.46 -5.95 -3.58
N LYS A 91 -9.28 -5.65 -2.56
CA LYS A 91 -9.54 -4.27 -2.12
C LYS A 91 -8.30 -3.59 -1.55
N LEU A 92 -7.51 -4.29 -0.74
CA LEU A 92 -6.26 -3.76 -0.19
C LEU A 92 -5.25 -3.45 -1.33
N ARG A 93 -5.09 -4.35 -2.30
CA ARG A 93 -4.27 -4.10 -3.51
C ARG A 93 -4.76 -2.87 -4.25
N GLN A 94 -6.08 -2.76 -4.49
CA GLN A 94 -6.67 -1.60 -5.14
C GLN A 94 -6.35 -0.29 -4.40
N GLN A 95 -6.46 -0.28 -3.07
CA GLN A 95 -6.15 0.89 -2.24
C GLN A 95 -4.71 1.36 -2.41
N PHE A 96 -3.74 0.44 -2.38
CA PHE A 96 -2.33 0.78 -2.62
C PHE A 96 -2.09 1.31 -4.04
N TYR A 97 -2.67 0.67 -5.06
CA TYR A 97 -2.53 1.14 -6.44
C TYR A 97 -3.11 2.55 -6.61
N LEU A 98 -4.30 2.82 -6.10
CA LEU A 98 -4.92 4.15 -6.17
C LEU A 98 -4.05 5.21 -5.49
N ALA A 99 -3.55 4.92 -4.28
CA ALA A 99 -2.67 5.84 -3.56
C ALA A 99 -1.39 6.16 -4.34
N MET A 100 -0.77 5.16 -5.00
CA MET A 100 0.41 5.39 -5.85
C MET A 100 0.06 6.20 -7.11
N ILE A 101 -1.05 5.89 -7.77
CA ILE A 101 -1.49 6.61 -8.99
C ILE A 101 -1.77 8.08 -8.67
N GLU A 102 -2.53 8.36 -7.62
CA GLU A 102 -2.79 9.72 -7.14
C GLU A 102 -1.49 10.42 -6.76
N GLY A 103 -0.59 9.70 -6.09
CA GLY A 103 0.74 10.18 -5.76
C GLY A 103 1.54 10.64 -6.98
N PHE A 104 1.63 9.79 -8.02
CA PHE A 104 2.34 10.11 -9.27
C PHE A 104 1.66 11.25 -10.04
N ALA A 105 0.33 11.26 -10.12
CA ALA A 105 -0.43 12.31 -10.80
C ALA A 105 -0.17 13.69 -10.18
N ASN A 106 -0.08 13.75 -8.85
CA ASN A 106 0.19 14.99 -8.11
C ASN A 106 1.59 15.57 -8.35
N VAL A 107 2.58 14.74 -8.68
CA VAL A 107 3.94 15.18 -9.07
C VAL A 107 4.12 15.24 -10.60
N HIS A 108 3.04 15.10 -11.36
CA HIS A 108 3.02 15.07 -12.83
C HIS A 108 3.90 13.98 -13.46
N ASP A 109 4.15 12.89 -12.74
CA ASP A 109 4.85 11.71 -13.26
C ASP A 109 3.86 10.77 -13.96
N TRP A 110 3.39 11.21 -15.12
CA TRP A 110 2.36 10.51 -15.88
C TRP A 110 2.82 9.14 -16.39
N ASP A 111 4.12 8.97 -16.63
CA ASP A 111 4.67 7.70 -17.11
C ASP A 111 4.58 6.62 -16.03
N ASN A 112 4.95 6.93 -14.79
CA ASN A 112 4.82 5.97 -13.70
C ASN A 112 3.37 5.79 -13.27
N ALA A 113 2.53 6.83 -13.33
CA ALA A 113 1.08 6.71 -13.13
C ALA A 113 0.47 5.71 -14.12
N LEU A 114 0.76 5.85 -15.41
CA LEU A 114 0.23 4.97 -16.46
C LEU A 114 0.72 3.53 -16.28
N LYS A 115 2.01 3.31 -16.00
CA LYS A 115 2.55 1.97 -15.69
C LYS A 115 1.82 1.33 -14.52
N THR A 116 1.58 2.09 -13.46
CA THR A 116 0.88 1.61 -12.26
C THR A 116 -0.58 1.25 -12.54
N VAL A 117 -1.26 2.03 -13.37
CA VAL A 117 -2.63 1.71 -13.85
C VAL A 117 -2.65 0.39 -14.62
N LEU A 118 -1.75 0.24 -15.60
CA LEU A 118 -1.69 -0.97 -16.43
C LEU A 118 -1.40 -2.23 -15.60
N GLU A 119 -0.52 -2.09 -14.61
CA GLU A 119 -0.22 -3.16 -13.66
C GLU A 119 -1.42 -3.50 -12.78
N ALA A 120 -2.11 -2.49 -12.24
CA ALA A 120 -3.30 -2.70 -11.42
C ALA A 120 -4.38 -3.52 -12.15
N PHE A 121 -4.57 -3.30 -13.46
CA PHE A 121 -5.51 -4.09 -14.27
C PHE A 121 -5.15 -5.59 -14.38
N ASN A 122 -3.88 -5.96 -14.18
CA ASN A 122 -3.45 -7.36 -14.20
C ASN A 122 -3.69 -8.08 -12.87
N TYR A 123 -3.68 -7.35 -11.74
CA TYR A 123 -3.71 -7.94 -10.40
C TYR A 123 -5.01 -7.71 -9.63
N VAL A 124 -5.74 -6.63 -9.91
CA VAL A 124 -7.03 -6.33 -9.27
C VAL A 124 -8.14 -7.08 -9.99
N SER A 125 -9.04 -7.71 -9.24
CA SER A 125 -10.15 -8.49 -9.82
C SER A 125 -11.05 -7.64 -10.71
N LYS A 126 -11.59 -8.24 -11.78
CA LYS A 126 -12.49 -7.56 -12.73
C LYS A 126 -13.76 -6.99 -12.07
N GLU A 127 -14.18 -7.56 -10.96
CA GLU A 127 -15.32 -7.09 -10.16
C GLU A 127 -15.10 -5.69 -9.59
N LEU A 128 -13.84 -5.33 -9.31
CA LEU A 128 -13.45 -4.01 -8.81
C LEU A 128 -13.09 -3.04 -9.94
N GLN A 129 -12.97 -3.52 -11.17
CA GLN A 129 -12.67 -2.71 -12.35
C GLN A 129 -13.98 -2.10 -12.89
N LYS A 130 -14.18 -0.80 -12.68
CA LYS A 130 -15.32 -0.09 -13.27
C LYS A 130 -14.99 0.34 -14.71
N PRO A 131 -15.91 0.16 -15.67
CA PRO A 131 -15.72 0.67 -17.02
C PRO A 131 -15.74 2.20 -17.04
N LEU A 132 -14.90 2.79 -17.89
CA LEU A 132 -14.72 4.25 -18.01
C LEU A 132 -16.01 5.03 -18.31
N TRP A 133 -17.00 4.39 -18.93
CA TRP A 133 -18.25 5.02 -19.37
C TRP A 133 -19.42 4.92 -18.36
N GLN A 134 -19.20 4.37 -17.16
CA GLN A 134 -20.24 4.26 -16.13
C GLN A 134 -20.24 5.44 -15.12
N TRP A 135 -19.80 6.62 -15.55
CA TRP A 135 -19.82 7.86 -14.76
C TRP A 135 -20.71 8.91 -15.39
#